data_AF-A0A366WN54-F1
#
_entry.id   AF-A0A366WN54-F1
#
_cell.length_a   1.000
_cell.length_b   1.000
_cell.length_c   1.000
_cell.angle_alpha   90.00
_cell.angle_beta   90.00
_cell.angle_gamma   90.00
#
_symmetry.space_group_name_H-M   'P 1'
#
loop_
_entity.id
_entity.type
_entity.pdbx_description
1 polymer ?
#
loop_
_entity_poly.entity_id
_entity_poly.type
_entity_poly.pdbx_seq_one_letter_code
_entity_poly.pdbx_strand_id
1 'polypeptide(L)'
;MLHVPNYAHGLVHRKQNFGMMGNFGHCMSRNSVDVRGQVGSDWMHTSELGVEGPRQHCADLSDKYETRFHLAGYAILEALRAMTIEQITLNGPYQWPDWRQGMEAKLGRPVIGHDTA
;
A
#
# COMPACT_ATOMS: atom_id res chain seq x y z
N MET A 1 10.75 12.98 0.75
CA MET A 1 11.32 11.74 1.32
C MET A 1 11.33 11.89 2.84
N LEU A 2 10.75 10.95 3.59
CA LEU A 2 10.77 10.98 5.06
C LEU A 2 11.87 10.05 5.58
N HIS A 3 12.71 10.54 6.47
CA HIS A 3 13.74 9.73 7.12
C HIS A 3 13.21 9.22 8.48
N VAL A 4 13.35 7.92 8.71
CA VAL A 4 13.04 7.27 9.99
C VAL A 4 14.33 6.66 10.53
N PRO A 5 14.88 7.17 11.65
CA PRO A 5 16.07 6.61 12.25
C PRO A 5 15.89 5.11 12.55
N ASN A 6 16.92 4.30 12.26
CA ASN A 6 16.94 2.86 12.53
C ASN A 6 15.87 2.04 11.79
N TYR A 7 15.31 2.55 10.69
CA TYR A 7 14.32 1.84 9.90
C TYR A 7 14.92 0.62 9.19
N ALA A 8 14.74 -0.56 9.79
CA ALA A 8 15.27 -1.82 9.26
C ALA A 8 14.38 -2.50 8.19
N HIS A 9 13.47 -1.77 7.54
CA HIS A 9 12.61 -2.29 6.46
C HIS A 9 11.80 -3.56 6.81
N GLY A 10 11.49 -3.81 8.09
CA GLY A 10 10.64 -4.91 8.55
C GLY A 10 9.15 -4.57 8.59
N LEU A 11 8.28 -5.58 8.72
CA LEU A 11 6.82 -5.37 8.76
C LEU A 11 6.37 -4.58 10.00
N VAL A 12 6.96 -4.89 11.16
CA VAL A 12 6.68 -4.17 12.42
C VAL A 12 6.96 -2.68 12.28
N HIS A 13 8.07 -2.31 11.63
CA HIS A 13 8.41 -0.91 11.40
C HIS A 13 7.45 -0.23 10.43
N ARG A 14 7.01 -0.90 9.35
CA ARG A 14 5.99 -0.34 8.44
C ARG A 14 4.69 -0.06 9.18
N LYS A 15 4.24 -1.01 10.02
CA LYS A 15 3.05 -0.86 10.86
C LYS A 15 3.17 0.33 11.81
N GLN A 16 4.26 0.41 12.58
CA GLN A 16 4.52 1.50 13.52
C GLN A 16 4.58 2.88 12.86
N ASN A 17 5.09 2.94 11.64
CA ASN A 17 5.30 4.20 10.92
C ASN A 17 4.19 4.51 9.91
N PHE A 18 3.11 3.72 9.83
CA PHE A 18 2.06 3.90 8.84
C PHE A 18 1.44 5.29 8.88
N GLY A 19 1.25 5.86 10.09
CA GLY A 19 0.72 7.21 10.28
C GLY A 19 1.59 8.34 9.68
N MET A 20 2.87 8.08 9.37
CA MET A 20 3.76 9.07 8.77
C MET A 20 3.33 9.52 7.37
N MET A 21 2.43 8.78 6.70
CA MET A 21 1.83 9.23 5.43
C MET A 21 1.12 10.59 5.58
N GLY A 22 0.58 10.89 6.76
CA GLY A 22 0.05 12.22 7.08
C GLY A 22 1.11 13.31 7.04
N ASN A 23 2.30 13.06 7.61
CA ASN A 23 3.43 14.00 7.62
C ASN A 23 3.97 14.19 6.21
N PHE A 24 4.10 13.10 5.45
CA PHE A 24 4.46 13.15 4.03
C PHE A 24 3.47 14.03 3.26
N GLY A 25 2.18 13.82 3.51
CA GLY A 25 1.12 14.60 2.88
C GLY A 25 1.25 16.10 3.15
N HIS A 26 1.46 16.47 4.41
CA HIS A 26 1.65 17.86 4.84
C HIS A 26 2.87 18.53 4.20
N CYS A 27 4.01 17.82 4.15
CA CYS A 27 5.23 18.34 3.54
C CYS A 27 5.04 18.52 2.03
N MET A 28 4.48 17.53 1.33
CA MET A 28 4.36 17.57 -0.11
C MET A 28 3.34 18.58 -0.62
N SER A 29 2.24 18.82 0.11
CA SER A 29 1.25 19.84 -0.30
C SER A 29 1.82 21.27 -0.32
N ARG A 30 2.96 21.49 0.34
CA ARG A 30 3.70 22.77 0.32
C ARG A 30 4.81 22.83 -0.73
N ASN A 31 5.02 21.76 -1.47
CA ASN A 31 6.05 21.65 -2.50
C ASN A 31 5.46 21.69 -3.92
N SER A 32 4.23 22.20 -4.07
CA SER A 32 3.56 22.40 -5.37
C SER A 32 3.48 21.14 -6.24
N VAL A 33 3.36 19.96 -5.62
CA VAL A 33 3.13 18.71 -6.36
C VAL A 33 1.65 18.53 -6.63
N ASP A 34 1.31 18.05 -7.82
CA ASP A 34 -0.08 17.76 -8.19
C ASP A 34 -0.56 16.40 -7.66
N VAL A 35 0.38 15.46 -7.48
CA VAL A 35 0.10 14.07 -7.07
C VAL A 35 1.17 13.56 -6.12
N ARG A 36 0.76 12.72 -5.17
CA ARG A 36 1.62 12.09 -4.17
C ARG A 36 1.43 10.57 -4.22
N GLY A 37 2.54 9.84 -4.13
CA GLY A 37 2.52 8.38 -4.14
C GLY A 37 3.37 7.82 -3.00
N GLN A 38 2.81 6.89 -2.24
CA GLN A 38 3.56 6.04 -1.33
C GLN A 38 4.14 4.86 -2.13
N VAL A 39 5.42 4.56 -1.91
CA VAL A 39 6.15 3.47 -2.59
C VAL A 39 6.43 2.32 -1.63
N GLY A 40 6.15 1.10 -2.12
CA GLY A 40 6.28 -0.15 -1.38
C GLY A 40 4.89 -0.73 -1.08
N SER A 41 4.48 -1.74 -1.84
CA SER A 41 3.15 -2.38 -1.73
C SER A 41 2.89 -2.97 -0.35
N ASP A 42 3.95 -3.41 0.33
CA ASP A 42 3.87 -4.06 1.64
C ASP A 42 3.29 -3.17 2.74
N TRP A 43 3.36 -1.85 2.59
CA TRP A 43 2.77 -0.94 3.56
C TRP A 43 1.25 -1.13 3.71
N MET A 44 0.57 -1.50 2.62
CA MET A 44 -0.86 -1.81 2.66
C MET A 44 -1.14 -3.04 3.51
N HIS A 45 -0.36 -4.12 3.37
CA HIS A 45 -0.63 -5.34 4.14
C HIS A 45 -0.36 -5.15 5.63
N THR A 46 0.60 -4.30 5.99
CA THR A 46 0.88 -3.94 7.38
C THR A 46 -0.13 -2.97 7.99
N SER A 47 -1.03 -2.42 7.18
CA SER A 47 -2.08 -1.51 7.64
C SER A 47 -3.26 -2.26 8.25
N GLU A 48 -3.84 -1.69 9.30
CA GLU A 48 -5.05 -2.20 9.95
C GLU A 48 -6.33 -1.88 9.16
N LEU A 49 -6.19 -1.40 7.91
CA LEU A 49 -7.28 -0.88 7.10
C LEU A 49 -8.15 -1.95 6.41
N GLY A 50 -7.92 -3.25 6.63
CA GLY A 50 -8.64 -4.30 5.89
C GLY A 50 -8.40 -4.24 4.36
N VAL A 51 -9.36 -4.71 3.57
CA VAL A 51 -9.34 -4.68 2.07
C VAL A 51 -9.93 -3.39 1.51
N GLU A 52 -10.95 -2.84 2.17
CA GLU A 52 -11.68 -1.65 1.69
C GLU A 52 -11.18 -0.34 2.31
N GLY A 53 -10.59 -0.38 3.51
CA GLY A 53 -10.09 0.83 4.18
C GLY A 53 -8.96 1.57 3.47
N PRO A 54 -8.08 0.94 2.65
CA PRO A 54 -7.08 1.68 1.87
C PRO A 54 -7.71 2.72 0.93
N ARG A 55 -8.91 2.45 0.39
CA ARG A 55 -9.67 3.41 -0.44
C ARG A 55 -9.99 4.68 0.34
N GLN A 56 -10.64 4.51 1.49
CA GLN A 56 -11.05 5.63 2.33
C GLN A 56 -9.83 6.39 2.84
N HIS A 57 -8.77 5.69 3.25
CA HIS A 57 -7.53 6.32 3.70
C HIS A 57 -6.89 7.20 2.63
N CYS A 58 -6.85 6.74 1.37
CA CYS A 58 -6.33 7.54 0.27
C CYS A 58 -7.22 8.76 -0.04
N ALA A 59 -8.55 8.61 0.04
CA ALA A 59 -9.49 9.71 -0.12
C ALA A 59 -9.31 10.76 0.98
N ASP A 60 -9.30 10.34 2.25
CA ASP A 60 -9.15 11.22 3.41
C ASP A 60 -7.83 12.02 3.35
N LEU A 61 -6.72 11.38 2.99
CA LEU A 61 -5.44 12.06 2.83
C LEU A 61 -5.40 13.00 1.61
N SER A 62 -6.13 12.66 0.55
CA SER A 62 -6.26 13.51 -0.63
C SER A 62 -7.03 14.78 -0.29
N ASP A 63 -8.18 14.63 0.37
CA ASP A 63 -9.07 15.72 0.75
C ASP A 63 -8.40 16.64 1.78
N LYS A 64 -7.80 16.06 2.83
CA LYS A 64 -7.15 16.82 3.92
C LYS A 64 -6.05 17.78 3.44
N TYR A 65 -5.37 17.44 2.36
CA TYR A 65 -4.23 18.19 1.85
C TYR A 65 -4.43 18.72 0.43
N GLU A 66 -5.64 18.61 -0.10
CA GLU A 66 -6.03 19.11 -1.42
C GLU A 66 -5.07 18.68 -2.54
N THR A 67 -4.59 17.43 -2.47
CA THR A 67 -3.63 16.88 -3.44
C THR A 67 -3.82 15.38 -3.51
N ARG A 68 -3.94 14.81 -4.72
CA ARG A 68 -4.21 13.36 -4.86
C ARG A 68 -3.13 12.52 -4.19
N PHE A 69 -3.54 11.46 -3.50
CA PHE A 69 -2.65 10.51 -2.84
C PHE A 69 -2.95 9.07 -3.30
N HIS A 70 -1.91 8.35 -3.68
CA HIS A 70 -1.97 6.94 -4.06
C HIS A 70 -1.09 6.07 -3.15
N LEU A 71 -1.61 4.91 -2.76
CA LEU A 71 -0.88 3.88 -2.02
C LEU A 71 -0.52 2.74 -2.98
N ALA A 72 0.77 2.39 -3.09
CA ALA A 72 1.23 1.39 -4.05
C ALA A 72 0.51 0.03 -3.94
N GLY A 73 0.26 -0.43 -2.71
CA GLY A 73 -0.49 -1.67 -2.49
C GLY A 73 -1.94 -1.57 -2.95
N TYR A 74 -2.59 -0.43 -2.71
CA TYR A 74 -3.99 -0.21 -3.08
C TYR A 74 -4.17 -0.10 -4.60
N ALA A 75 -3.21 0.50 -5.30
CA ALA A 75 -3.23 0.60 -6.75
C ALA A 75 -3.35 -0.78 -7.44
N ILE A 76 -2.80 -1.84 -6.83
CA ILE A 76 -2.96 -3.22 -7.31
C ILE A 76 -4.43 -3.65 -7.21
N LEU A 77 -5.11 -3.38 -6.09
CA LEU A 77 -6.52 -3.69 -5.90
C LEU A 77 -7.41 -2.88 -6.86
N GLU A 78 -7.08 -1.60 -7.09
CA GLU A 78 -7.79 -0.77 -8.06
C GLU A 78 -7.66 -1.34 -9.47
N ALA A 79 -6.46 -1.73 -9.89
CA ALA A 79 -6.22 -2.34 -11.19
C ALA A 79 -6.99 -3.66 -11.34
N LEU A 80 -6.94 -4.55 -10.35
CA LEU A 80 -7.67 -5.82 -10.37
C LEU A 80 -9.18 -5.62 -10.51
N ARG A 81 -9.74 -4.61 -9.85
CA ARG A 81 -11.16 -4.25 -9.97
C ARG A 81 -11.48 -3.67 -11.34
N ALA A 82 -10.67 -2.74 -11.83
CA ALA A 82 -10.87 -2.08 -13.12
C ALA A 82 -10.77 -3.07 -14.30
N MET A 83 -9.93 -4.10 -14.16
CA MET A 83 -9.76 -5.17 -15.14
C MET A 83 -10.76 -6.32 -14.95
N THR A 84 -11.65 -6.25 -13.95
CA THR A 84 -12.63 -7.29 -13.63
C THR A 84 -11.98 -8.66 -13.38
N ILE A 85 -10.80 -8.67 -12.75
CA ILE A 85 -10.08 -9.91 -12.42
C ILE A 85 -10.78 -10.58 -11.24
N GLU A 86 -11.12 -11.86 -11.40
CA GLU A 86 -11.81 -12.65 -10.38
C GLU A 86 -10.88 -13.62 -9.65
N GLN A 87 -9.78 -14.04 -10.27
CA GLN A 87 -8.81 -14.99 -9.70
C GLN A 87 -7.38 -14.59 -10.04
N ILE A 88 -6.44 -14.88 -9.16
CA ILE A 88 -5.05 -14.43 -9.27
C ILE A 88 -4.09 -15.61 -9.12
N THR A 89 -3.09 -15.67 -9.99
CA THR A 89 -1.85 -16.44 -9.74
C THR A 89 -0.76 -15.44 -9.37
N LEU A 90 -0.08 -15.67 -8.24
CA LEU A 90 0.88 -14.72 -7.68
C LEU A 90 2.32 -15.21 -7.84
N ASN A 91 3.14 -14.47 -8.59
CA ASN A 91 4.59 -14.62 -8.58
C ASN A 91 5.19 -13.55 -7.66
N GLY A 92 5.90 -13.96 -6.60
CA GLY A 92 6.39 -13.05 -5.56
C GLY A 92 7.71 -13.49 -4.93
N PRO A 93 8.80 -13.59 -5.70
CA PRO A 93 10.07 -14.15 -5.24
C PRO A 93 10.78 -13.23 -4.23
N TYR A 94 10.44 -11.93 -4.26
CA TYR A 94 10.93 -10.94 -3.29
C TYR A 94 10.31 -11.10 -1.88
N GLN A 95 9.17 -11.78 -1.78
CA GLN A 95 8.42 -11.86 -0.53
C GLN A 95 8.75 -13.15 0.23
N TRP A 96 9.24 -12.96 1.45
CA TRP A 96 9.28 -13.99 2.48
C TRP A 96 7.86 -14.54 2.72
N PRO A 97 7.69 -15.80 3.15
CA PRO A 97 6.37 -16.44 3.24
C PRO A 97 5.31 -15.61 3.96
N ASP A 98 5.64 -15.03 5.11
CA ASP A 98 4.70 -14.23 5.91
C ASP A 98 4.24 -12.94 5.18
N TRP A 99 5.13 -12.35 4.37
CA TRP A 99 4.84 -11.11 3.64
C TRP A 99 3.91 -11.42 2.46
N ARG A 100 4.14 -12.57 1.82
CA ARG A 100 3.33 -13.06 0.71
C ARG A 100 1.90 -13.35 1.17
N GLN A 101 1.75 -14.12 2.25
CA GLN A 101 0.45 -14.42 2.86
C GLN A 101 -0.30 -13.15 3.26
N GLY A 102 0.40 -12.17 3.83
CA GLY A 102 -0.19 -10.87 4.18
C GLY A 102 -0.71 -10.11 2.96
N MET A 103 0.02 -10.14 1.84
CA MET A 103 -0.43 -9.51 0.60
C MET A 103 -1.63 -10.24 -0.01
N GLU A 104 -1.58 -11.57 -0.09
CA GLU A 104 -2.67 -12.41 -0.62
C GLU A 104 -3.99 -12.13 0.10
N ALA A 105 -3.96 -12.08 1.44
CA ALA A 105 -5.12 -11.77 2.27
C ALA A 105 -5.75 -10.40 1.97
N LYS A 106 -4.99 -9.49 1.35
CA LYS A 106 -5.42 -8.12 1.05
C LYS A 106 -5.85 -7.90 -0.39
N LEU A 107 -5.58 -8.84 -1.31
CA LEU A 107 -5.93 -8.69 -2.73
C LEU A 107 -7.45 -8.64 -2.99
N GLY A 108 -8.26 -9.11 -2.04
CA GLY A 108 -9.73 -9.10 -2.18
C GLY A 108 -10.24 -10.04 -3.28
N ARG A 109 -9.38 -10.95 -3.76
CA ARG A 109 -9.64 -11.97 -4.78
C ARG A 109 -8.95 -13.26 -4.37
N PRO A 110 -9.53 -14.43 -4.69
CA PRO A 110 -8.87 -15.71 -4.46
C PRO A 110 -7.55 -15.80 -5.24
N VAL A 111 -6.49 -16.18 -4.52
CA VAL A 111 -5.21 -16.58 -5.12
C VAL A 111 -5.27 -18.09 -5.34
N ILE A 112 -5.17 -18.52 -6.59
CA ILE A 112 -5.38 -19.92 -7.01
C ILE A 112 -4.06 -20.67 -7.26
N GLY A 113 -2.93 -19.96 -7.18
CA GLY A 113 -1.62 -20.55 -7.36
C GLY A 113 -0.49 -19.57 -7.12
N HIS A 114 0.70 -20.13 -6.88
CA HIS A 114 1.95 -19.40 -6.86
C HIS A 114 2.83 -19.88 -7.99
N ASP A 115 3.38 -18.93 -8.73
CA ASP A 115 4.47 -19.22 -9.65
C ASP A 115 5.77 -19.14 -8.85
N THR A 116 6.42 -20.29 -8.67
CA THR A 116 7.71 -20.43 -8.01
C THR A 116 8.72 -20.84 -9.08
N ALA A 117 9.19 -19.87 -9.86
CA ALA A 117 10.31 -20.06 -10.78
C ALA A 117 11.58 -20.45 -10.03
#